data_AF-A0A8F5BPS3-F1
#
_entry.id   AF-A0A8F5BPS3-F1
#
_cell.length_a   1.000
_cell.length_b   1.000
_cell.length_c   1.000
_cell.angle_alpha   90.00
_cell.angle_beta   90.00
_cell.angle_gamma   90.00
#
_symmetry.space_group_name_H-M   'P 1'
#
loop_
_entity.id
_entity.type
_entity.pdbx_description
1 polymer ?
#
loop_
_entity_poly.entity_id
_entity_poly.type
_entity_poly.pdbx_seq_one_letter_code
_entity_poly.pdbx_strand_id
1 'polypeptide(L)'
;MYKLSAGQSSIVRLALTLSTNPKIALVDEPFENLDPARRVLIVKWLKEYFNEGIVTTHELDLLREFKDWDSFILINGKIYGPVSVADLIEANVVEGKIENATLTIELQEGKMLSFIKNAQIGAKLTHLGSIDRIYGVM
;
A
#
# COMPACT_ATOMS: atom_id res chain seq x y z
N MET A 1 -23.53 -9.90 11.72
CA MET A 1 -22.08 -10.13 11.51
C MET A 1 -21.37 -10.86 12.66
N TYR A 2 -21.93 -10.94 13.88
CA TYR A 2 -21.24 -11.50 15.07
C TYR A 2 -20.88 -13.00 15.05
N LYS A 3 -21.26 -13.75 14.03
CA LYS A 3 -20.91 -15.19 13.86
C LYS A 3 -19.86 -15.43 12.77
N LEU A 4 -19.41 -14.40 12.09
CA LEU A 4 -18.42 -14.49 11.01
C LEU A 4 -17.00 -14.34 11.57
N SER A 5 -16.03 -15.02 10.96
CA SER A 5 -14.62 -14.70 11.21
C SER A 5 -14.29 -13.27 10.80
N ALA A 6 -13.16 -12.73 11.26
CA ALA A 6 -12.70 -11.39 10.88
C ALA A 6 -12.65 -11.22 9.35
N GLY A 7 -12.02 -12.18 8.64
CA GLY A 7 -11.93 -12.17 7.18
C GLY A 7 -13.29 -12.29 6.48
N GLN A 8 -14.17 -13.17 6.96
CA GLN A 8 -15.54 -13.29 6.41
C GLN A 8 -16.34 -11.99 6.60
N SER A 9 -16.20 -11.36 7.77
CA SER A 9 -16.84 -10.09 8.08
C SER A 9 -16.32 -8.96 7.18
N SER A 10 -15.01 -8.91 6.92
CA SER A 10 -14.39 -7.94 6.02
C SER A 10 -14.91 -8.09 4.58
N ILE A 11 -14.93 -9.32 4.04
CA ILE A 11 -15.48 -9.62 2.70
C ILE A 11 -16.93 -9.14 2.58
N VAL A 12 -17.78 -9.45 3.57
CA VAL A 12 -19.20 -9.05 3.54
C VAL A 12 -19.34 -7.53 3.56
N ARG A 13 -18.54 -6.82 4.38
CA ARG A 13 -18.57 -5.35 4.44
C ARG A 13 -18.15 -4.73 3.11
N LEU A 14 -17.06 -5.21 2.53
CA LEU A 14 -16.60 -4.70 1.23
C LEU A 14 -17.63 -4.98 0.13
N ALA A 15 -18.20 -6.19 0.08
CA ALA A 15 -19.23 -6.54 -0.87
C ALA A 15 -20.46 -5.64 -0.74
N LEU A 16 -20.91 -5.36 0.49
CA LEU A 16 -22.00 -4.42 0.75
C LEU A 16 -21.66 -3.02 0.24
N THR A 17 -20.47 -2.50 0.56
CA THR A 17 -20.03 -1.18 0.08
C THR A 17 -20.03 -1.10 -1.44
N LEU A 18 -19.35 -2.02 -2.12
CA LEU A 18 -19.21 -2.01 -3.58
C LEU A 18 -20.55 -2.27 -4.31
N SER A 19 -21.45 -3.06 -3.71
CA SER A 19 -22.78 -3.34 -4.30
C SER A 19 -23.66 -2.11 -4.47
N THR A 20 -23.36 -1.02 -3.75
CA THR A 20 -24.09 0.25 -3.87
C THR A 20 -23.64 1.09 -5.07
N ASN A 21 -22.65 0.62 -5.85
CA ASN A 21 -21.97 1.37 -6.90
C ASN A 21 -21.55 2.77 -6.41
N PRO A 22 -20.72 2.84 -5.36
CA PRO A 22 -20.36 4.10 -4.75
C PRO A 22 -19.59 4.98 -5.75
N LYS A 23 -19.89 6.28 -5.74
CA LYS A 23 -19.07 7.26 -6.48
C LYS A 23 -17.69 7.37 -5.87
N ILE A 24 -17.61 7.44 -4.54
CA ILE A 24 -16.39 7.49 -3.75
C ILE A 24 -16.51 6.50 -2.59
N ALA A 25 -15.45 5.75 -2.29
CA ALA A 25 -15.41 4.82 -1.15
C ALA A 25 -14.09 4.91 -0.37
N LEU A 26 -14.18 4.72 0.95
CA LEU A 26 -13.02 4.52 1.82
C LEU A 26 -13.01 3.08 2.30
N VAL A 27 -11.93 2.38 2.05
CA VAL A 27 -11.80 0.94 2.36
C VAL A 27 -10.58 0.75 3.24
N ASP A 28 -10.83 0.27 4.46
CA ASP A 28 -9.78 0.04 5.44
C ASP A 28 -9.36 -1.43 5.45
N GLU A 29 -8.09 -1.71 5.20
CA GLU A 29 -7.45 -3.03 5.28
C GLU A 29 -8.27 -4.19 4.67
N PRO A 30 -8.65 -4.14 3.38
CA PRO A 30 -9.58 -5.12 2.81
C PRO A 30 -8.98 -6.52 2.61
N PHE A 31 -7.67 -6.68 2.82
CA PHE A 31 -6.94 -7.93 2.57
C PHE A 31 -6.57 -8.70 3.85
N GLU A 32 -6.77 -8.08 5.01
CA GLU A 32 -6.38 -8.63 6.29
C GLU A 32 -7.21 -9.87 6.64
N ASN A 33 -6.58 -10.86 7.31
CA ASN A 33 -7.25 -12.10 7.75
C ASN A 33 -7.87 -12.93 6.60
N LEU A 34 -7.39 -12.73 5.36
CA LEU A 34 -7.81 -13.47 4.17
C LEU A 34 -6.72 -14.44 3.71
N ASP A 35 -7.13 -15.65 3.31
CA ASP A 35 -6.26 -16.56 2.56
C ASP A 35 -5.97 -16.04 1.13
N PRO A 36 -4.94 -16.57 0.44
CA PRO A 36 -4.54 -16.09 -0.87
C PRO A 36 -5.67 -16.08 -1.92
N ALA A 37 -6.54 -17.09 -1.93
CA ALA A 37 -7.62 -17.15 -2.92
C ALA A 37 -8.65 -16.03 -2.68
N ARG A 38 -8.95 -15.73 -1.42
CA ARG A 38 -9.82 -14.60 -1.05
C ARG A 38 -9.18 -13.24 -1.34
N ARG A 39 -7.86 -13.06 -1.16
CA ARG A 39 -7.16 -11.83 -1.56
C ARG A 39 -7.31 -11.55 -3.06
N VAL A 40 -7.15 -12.57 -3.90
CA VAL A 40 -7.36 -12.47 -5.36
C VAL A 40 -8.78 -12.01 -5.69
N LEU A 41 -9.79 -12.53 -4.98
CA LEU A 41 -11.18 -12.11 -5.14
C LEU A 41 -11.38 -10.63 -4.78
N ILE A 42 -10.79 -10.17 -3.67
CA ILE A 42 -10.87 -8.76 -3.26
C ILE A 42 -10.19 -7.84 -4.28
N VAL A 43 -9.01 -8.20 -4.77
CA VAL A 43 -8.30 -7.45 -5.83
C VAL A 43 -9.20 -7.31 -7.06
N LYS A 44 -9.83 -8.40 -7.50
CA LYS A 44 -10.77 -8.38 -8.62
C LYS A 44 -11.93 -7.41 -8.37
N TRP A 45 -12.56 -7.47 -7.20
CA TRP A 45 -13.69 -6.60 -6.88
C TRP A 45 -13.31 -5.12 -6.82
N LEU A 46 -12.14 -4.80 -6.26
CA LEU A 46 -11.65 -3.43 -6.28
C LEU A 46 -11.43 -2.96 -7.72
N LYS A 47 -10.78 -3.75 -8.57
CA LYS A 47 -10.56 -3.38 -9.98
C LYS A 47 -11.85 -3.19 -10.78
N GLU A 48 -12.91 -3.95 -10.47
CA GLU A 48 -14.16 -3.94 -11.24
C GLU A 48 -15.21 -2.93 -10.72
N TYR A 49 -15.29 -2.73 -9.40
CA TYR A 49 -16.41 -2.01 -8.77
C TYR A 49 -15.98 -0.81 -7.94
N PHE A 50 -14.69 -0.60 -7.70
CA PHE A 50 -14.18 0.58 -6.99
C PHE A 50 -13.83 1.68 -7.99
N ASN A 51 -14.66 2.72 -8.05
CA ASN A 51 -14.48 3.83 -8.99
C ASN A 51 -13.42 4.83 -8.52
N GLU A 52 -13.67 5.46 -7.37
CA GLU A 52 -12.79 6.49 -6.80
C GLU A 52 -12.75 6.35 -5.27
N GLY A 53 -11.64 6.75 -4.66
CA GLY A 53 -11.51 6.83 -3.22
C GLY A 53 -10.16 6.39 -2.70
N ILE A 54 -10.13 5.88 -1.47
CA ILE A 54 -8.90 5.48 -0.78
C ILE A 54 -9.03 4.04 -0.28
N VAL A 55 -7.99 3.25 -0.53
CA VAL A 55 -7.77 1.95 0.10
C VAL A 55 -6.52 2.04 0.95
N THR A 56 -6.61 1.70 2.24
CA THR A 56 -5.44 1.59 3.12
C THR A 56 -4.98 0.14 3.17
N THR A 57 -3.67 -0.08 3.16
CA THR A 57 -3.11 -1.37 3.51
C THR A 57 -1.65 -1.30 3.95
N HIS A 58 -1.26 -2.23 4.81
CA HIS A 58 0.15 -2.53 5.12
C HIS A 58 0.73 -3.72 4.32
N GLU A 59 -0.06 -4.36 3.45
CA GLU A 59 0.32 -5.53 2.65
C GLU A 59 1.08 -5.12 1.37
N LEU A 60 2.41 -5.03 1.46
CA LEU A 60 3.27 -4.55 0.36
C LEU A 60 3.32 -5.50 -0.85
N ASP A 61 3.05 -6.80 -0.67
CA ASP A 61 3.05 -7.80 -1.73
C ASP A 61 1.92 -7.56 -2.74
N LEU A 62 0.78 -7.03 -2.28
CA LEU A 62 -0.40 -6.74 -3.08
C LEU A 62 -0.25 -5.50 -3.97
N LEU A 63 0.72 -4.62 -3.72
CA LEU A 63 0.96 -3.43 -4.56
C LEU A 63 1.15 -3.79 -6.04
N ARG A 64 1.69 -4.99 -6.33
CA ARG A 64 1.88 -5.46 -7.71
C ARG A 64 0.59 -5.60 -8.50
N GLU A 65 -0.54 -5.75 -7.82
CA GLU A 65 -1.85 -5.83 -8.43
C GLU A 65 -2.41 -4.46 -8.80
N PHE A 66 -1.90 -3.37 -8.22
CA PHE A 66 -2.45 -2.02 -8.35
C PHE A 66 -1.48 -1.05 -9.04
N LYS A 67 -0.68 -1.52 -10.00
CA LYS A 67 0.37 -0.71 -10.67
C LYS A 67 -0.14 0.58 -11.29
N ASP A 68 -1.38 0.59 -11.76
CA ASP A 68 -2.02 1.74 -12.41
C ASP A 68 -2.60 2.75 -11.40
N TRP A 69 -2.43 2.51 -10.10
CA TRP A 69 -2.93 3.38 -9.04
C TRP A 69 -1.82 4.32 -8.54
N ASP A 70 -2.25 5.46 -8.01
CA ASP A 70 -1.37 6.30 -7.18
C ASP A 70 -1.34 5.75 -5.76
N SER A 71 -0.23 6.00 -5.08
CA SER A 71 -0.01 5.62 -3.69
C SER A 71 0.53 6.76 -2.86
N PHE A 72 0.27 6.66 -1.56
CA PHE A 72 0.80 7.54 -0.54
C PHE A 72 1.36 6.68 0.58
N ILE A 73 2.45 7.14 1.19
CA ILE A 73 3.03 6.51 2.38
C ILE A 73 2.65 7.35 3.59
N LEU A 74 2.01 6.74 4.59
CA LEU A 74 1.76 7.35 5.89
C LEU A 74 2.81 6.83 6.88
N ILE A 75 3.68 7.71 7.36
CA ILE A 75 4.69 7.37 8.38
C ILE A 75 4.87 8.55 9.34
N ASN A 76 4.95 8.26 10.65
CA ASN A 76 5.05 9.26 11.71
C ASN A 76 3.99 10.39 11.62
N GLY A 77 2.75 10.03 11.25
CA GLY A 77 1.65 10.98 11.10
C GLY A 77 1.76 11.94 9.91
N LYS A 78 2.76 11.76 9.04
CA LYS A 78 2.94 12.52 7.81
C LYS A 78 2.62 11.65 6.59
N ILE A 79 1.98 12.25 5.59
CA ILE A 79 1.63 11.61 4.33
C ILE A 79 2.62 12.07 3.26
N TYR A 80 3.19 11.12 2.52
CA TYR A 80 4.16 11.35 1.46
C TYR A 80 3.64 10.80 0.14
N GLY A 81 3.70 11.59 -0.93
CA GLY A 81 3.21 11.23 -2.26
C GLY A 81 2.63 12.46 -3.00
N PRO A 82 1.85 12.24 -4.08
CA PRO A 82 1.58 10.95 -4.68
C PRO A 82 2.83 10.34 -5.33
N VAL A 83 2.89 9.02 -5.37
CA VAL A 83 3.82 8.26 -6.21
C VAL A 83 3.06 7.11 -6.85
N SER A 84 3.26 6.87 -8.15
CA SER A 84 2.58 5.75 -8.80
C SER A 84 3.04 4.42 -8.16
N VAL A 85 2.11 3.48 -8.01
CA VAL A 85 2.44 2.18 -7.42
C VAL A 85 3.50 1.46 -8.25
N ALA A 86 3.43 1.56 -9.58
CA ALA A 86 4.46 1.03 -10.48
C ALA A 86 5.87 1.55 -10.14
N ASP A 87 5.98 2.84 -9.87
CA ASP A 87 7.26 3.46 -9.51
C ASP A 87 7.73 3.06 -8.12
N LEU A 88 6.78 2.93 -7.19
CA LEU A 88 7.07 2.57 -5.80
C LEU A 88 7.59 1.13 -5.69
N ILE A 89 7.04 0.18 -6.44
CA ILE A 89 7.49 -1.23 -6.42
C ILE A 89 8.87 -1.43 -7.06
N GLU A 90 9.25 -0.55 -7.99
CA GLU A 90 10.55 -0.59 -8.67
C GLU A 90 11.63 0.21 -7.94
N ALA A 91 11.24 1.07 -6.99
CA ALA A 91 12.16 1.87 -6.21
C ALA A 91 12.99 1.02 -5.25
N ASN A 92 14.27 1.38 -5.15
CA ASN A 92 15.10 0.99 -4.02
C ASN A 92 15.07 2.10 -2.97
N VAL A 93 15.06 1.69 -1.71
CA VAL A 93 15.11 2.57 -0.55
C VAL A 93 16.58 2.75 -0.16
N VAL A 94 17.01 4.01 -0.09
CA VAL A 94 18.37 4.42 0.25
C VAL A 94 18.30 5.45 1.38
N GLU A 95 19.23 5.37 2.34
CA GLU A 95 19.34 6.36 3.40
C GLU A 95 19.92 7.69 2.90
N GLY A 96 19.37 8.78 3.42
CA GLY A 96 19.71 10.15 3.07
C GLY A 96 18.70 10.83 2.16
N LYS A 97 18.90 12.14 1.97
CA LYS A 97 18.15 12.96 1.01
C LYS A 97 18.91 12.99 -0.30
N ILE A 98 18.25 12.55 -1.38
CA ILE A 98 18.84 12.50 -2.72
C ILE A 98 18.00 13.38 -3.65
N GLU A 99 18.64 14.28 -4.40
CA GLU A 99 17.95 15.32 -5.20
C GLU A 99 16.97 14.76 -6.25
N ASN A 100 17.27 13.57 -6.81
CA ASN A 100 16.47 12.94 -7.86
C ASN A 100 15.67 11.73 -7.36
N ALA A 101 15.33 11.70 -6.07
CA ALA A 101 14.48 10.65 -5.52
C ALA A 101 13.04 10.80 -6.03
N THR A 102 12.40 9.68 -6.34
CA THR A 102 10.96 9.62 -6.66
C THR A 102 10.12 10.05 -5.45
N LEU A 103 10.57 9.70 -4.25
CA LEU A 103 9.95 10.06 -2.99
C LEU A 103 11.03 10.18 -1.93
N THR A 104 10.96 11.20 -1.07
CA THR A 104 11.79 11.27 0.13
C THR A 104 10.88 11.36 1.35
N ILE A 105 11.10 10.49 2.32
CA ILE A 105 10.35 10.46 3.57
C ILE A 105 11.28 10.82 4.74
N GLU A 106 10.72 11.53 5.72
CA GLU A 106 11.39 11.84 6.99
C GLU A 106 10.95 10.80 8.05
N LEU A 107 11.94 10.14 8.64
CA LEU A 107 11.78 9.23 9.77
C LEU A 107 11.94 9.97 11.10
N GLN A 108 11.97 9.23 12.20
CA GLN A 108 12.28 9.78 13.51
C GLN A 108 13.73 10.30 13.55
N GLU A 109 13.99 11.25 14.44
CA GLU A 109 15.31 11.86 14.65
C GLU A 109 15.89 12.61 13.43
N GLY A 110 15.04 12.98 12.46
CA GLY A 110 15.44 13.75 11.27
C GLY A 110 16.17 12.93 10.20
N LYS A 111 16.19 11.60 10.33
CA LYS A 111 16.71 10.72 9.28
C LYS A 111 15.83 10.79 8.03
N MET A 112 16.46 10.82 6.87
CA MET A 112 15.75 10.87 5.59
C MET A 112 15.94 9.56 4.85
N LEU A 113 14.90 9.09 4.17
CA LEU A 113 15.00 7.97 3.25
C LEU A 113 14.50 8.39 1.88
N SER A 114 15.24 8.03 0.85
CA SER A 114 14.94 8.34 -0.54
C SER A 114 14.64 7.06 -1.32
N PHE A 115 13.53 7.09 -2.04
CA PHE A 115 13.08 6.05 -2.96
C PHE A 115 13.58 6.41 -4.36
N ILE A 116 14.43 5.56 -4.94
CA ILE A 116 15.07 5.84 -6.23
C ILE A 116 14.79 4.69 -7.20
N LYS A 117 14.26 5.02 -8.38
CA LYS A 117 14.11 4.05 -9.47
C LYS A 117 15.47 3.62 -9.99
N ASN A 118 15.59 2.33 -10.32
CA ASN A 118 16.77 1.77 -10.99
C ASN A 118 18.11 2.02 -10.26
N ALA A 119 18.09 2.33 -8.96
CA ALA A 119 19.33 2.44 -8.20
C ALA A 119 20.03 1.06 -8.12
N GLN A 120 21.35 1.07 -8.24
CA GLN A 120 22.19 -0.12 -8.06
C GLN A 120 22.50 -0.41 -6.58
N ILE A 121 22.05 0.48 -5.68
CA ILE A 121 22.27 0.45 -4.23
C ILE A 121 20.93 0.58 -3.51
N GLY A 122 20.87 0.07 -2.27
CA GLY A 122 19.66 0.06 -1.44
C GLY A 122 18.88 -1.25 -1.50
N ALA A 123 17.78 -1.30 -0.74
CA ALA A 123 16.88 -2.46 -0.71
C ALA A 123 15.58 -2.17 -1.46
N LYS A 124 15.09 -3.13 -2.24
CA LYS A 124 13.76 -3.02 -2.87
C LYS A 124 12.67 -2.97 -1.81
N LEU A 125 11.73 -2.05 -1.94
CA LEU A 125 10.58 -1.95 -1.05
C LEU A 125 9.82 -3.28 -0.94
N THR A 126 9.59 -3.97 -2.06
CA THR A 126 8.87 -5.25 -2.07
C THR A 126 9.61 -6.37 -1.33
N HIS A 127 10.91 -6.23 -1.08
CA HIS A 127 11.69 -7.22 -0.33
C HIS A 127 11.72 -6.91 1.18
N LEU A 128 11.27 -5.72 1.60
CA LEU A 128 11.22 -5.35 3.01
C LEU A 128 10.16 -6.16 3.77
N GLY A 129 9.12 -6.66 3.10
CA GLY A 129 8.08 -7.53 3.70
C GLY A 129 7.13 -6.81 4.66
N SER A 130 7.59 -5.79 5.38
CA SER A 130 6.76 -4.81 6.09
C SER A 130 7.37 -3.43 5.91
N ILE A 131 6.50 -2.41 5.90
CA ILE A 131 6.93 -1.01 5.90
C ILE A 131 7.70 -0.65 7.18
N ASP A 132 7.49 -1.36 8.29
CA ASP A 132 8.24 -1.14 9.52
C ASP A 132 9.72 -1.50 9.38
N ARG A 133 10.06 -2.38 8.43
CA ARG A 133 11.46 -2.70 8.16
C ARG A 133 12.23 -1.55 7.54
N ILE A 134 11.54 -0.50 7.08
CA ILE A 134 12.18 0.77 6.71
C ILE A 134 12.96 1.35 7.90
N TYR A 135 12.52 1.14 9.14
CA TYR A 135 13.30 1.48 10.33
C TYR A 135 14.50 0.54 10.54
N GLY A 136 14.48 -0.66 10.00
CA GLY A 136 15.54 -1.68 10.17
C GLY A 136 16.54 -1.78 9.01
N VAL A 137 16.43 -0.95 7.97
CA VAL A 137 17.48 -0.80 6.93
C VAL A 137 18.69 0.00 7.47
N MET A 138 18.61 0.44 8.73
CA MET A 138 19.70 1.01 9.54
C MET A 138 20.78 -0.01 9.89
#